data_AF-H0QGN2-F1
#
_entry.id   AF-H0QGN2-F1
#
_cell.length_a   1.000
_cell.length_b   1.000
_cell.length_c   1.000
_cell.angle_alpha   90.00
_cell.angle_beta   90.00
_cell.angle_gamma   90.00
#
_symmetry.space_group_name_H-M   'P 1'
#
loop_
_entity.id
_entity.type
_entity.pdbx_description
1 polymer ?
#
loop_
_entity_poly.entity_id
_entity_poly.type
_entity_poly.pdbx_seq_one_letter_code
_entity_poly.pdbx_strand_id
1 'polypeptide(L)'
;MPSLHEEEELQRATSSFGQKTRNVKTPRGVGSLRLGLLSLLALSGSVLSGCAADGTGAAEAAEAFQRDVAGSDMTAACSLLQSKTREETARTSDAGTCESQLEKAKMPDAGRLLSTEQFGRDAFVEFEHDTVFLAASNAGWRITGAGCTPNGEEAPYTCEVGGK
;
A
#
# COMPACT_ATOMS: atom_id res chain seq x y z
N MET A 1 26.43 7.25 31.26
CA MET A 1 26.07 7.60 29.89
C MET A 1 27.26 7.27 28.99
N PRO A 2 27.26 6.09 28.36
CA PRO A 2 28.23 5.73 27.32
C PRO A 2 27.61 5.81 25.91
N SER A 3 28.30 6.59 25.10
CA SER A 3 28.51 6.65 23.65
C SER A 3 27.82 5.65 22.69
N LEU A 4 27.21 6.25 21.66
CA LEU A 4 26.47 5.72 20.50
C LEU A 4 27.32 5.00 19.42
N HIS A 5 28.27 4.12 19.76
CA HIS A 5 29.17 3.54 18.73
C HIS A 5 29.27 1.99 18.69
N GLU A 6 28.47 1.25 19.46
CA GLU A 6 28.62 -0.22 19.58
C GLU A 6 27.51 -1.07 18.90
N GLU A 7 26.47 -0.47 18.32
CA GLU A 7 25.30 -1.20 17.80
C GLU A 7 25.39 -1.52 16.28
N GLU A 8 26.59 -1.58 15.69
CA GLU A 8 26.77 -1.88 14.23
C GLU A 8 27.11 -3.36 13.94
N GLU A 9 27.50 -4.15 14.94
CA GLU A 9 28.11 -5.47 14.72
C GLU A 9 27.15 -6.68 14.71
N LEU A 10 25.82 -6.48 14.85
CA LEU A 10 24.86 -7.61 14.88
C LEU A 10 24.14 -7.90 13.55
N GLN A 11 24.25 -7.04 12.54
CA GLN A 11 23.57 -7.24 11.24
C GLN A 11 24.34 -8.14 10.27
N ARG A 12 25.56 -8.57 10.60
CA ARG A 12 26.41 -9.38 9.72
C ARG A 12 26.09 -10.88 9.70
N ALA A 13 25.15 -11.36 10.52
CA ALA A 13 24.97 -12.79 10.77
C ALA A 13 23.81 -13.48 10.02
N THR A 14 22.95 -12.77 9.28
CA THR A 14 21.70 -13.37 8.75
C THR A 14 21.41 -12.99 7.30
N SER A 15 22.34 -13.22 6.38
CA SER A 15 22.00 -13.31 4.96
C SER A 15 22.71 -14.49 4.30
N SER A 16 22.26 -15.67 4.69
CA SER A 16 22.43 -16.89 3.92
C SER A 16 21.08 -17.23 3.31
N PHE A 17 20.85 -16.84 2.05
CA PHE A 17 19.87 -17.52 1.22
C PHE A 17 20.22 -17.45 -0.27
N GLY A 18 20.95 -18.48 -0.71
CA GLY A 18 20.71 -19.18 -1.97
C GLY A 18 20.63 -18.37 -3.27
N GLN A 19 21.79 -18.15 -3.90
CA GLN A 19 21.82 -17.96 -5.36
C GLN A 19 22.31 -19.23 -6.05
N LYS A 20 21.30 -19.92 -6.58
CA LYS A 20 21.31 -21.12 -7.40
C LYS A 20 22.18 -20.94 -8.65
N THR A 21 23.06 -21.91 -8.83
CA THR A 21 23.94 -22.19 -9.97
C THR A 21 23.33 -21.89 -11.33
N ARG A 22 23.99 -21.03 -12.13
CA ARG A 22 23.98 -21.14 -13.60
C ARG A 22 25.39 -20.91 -14.15
N ASN A 23 25.95 -22.03 -14.61
CA ASN A 23 27.21 -22.19 -15.29
C ASN A 23 27.04 -21.75 -16.75
N VAL A 24 27.69 -20.66 -17.19
CA VAL A 24 27.84 -20.31 -18.61
C VAL A 24 29.27 -19.83 -18.87
N LYS A 25 30.09 -20.81 -19.27
CA LYS A 25 31.15 -20.79 -20.28
C LYS A 25 31.77 -19.43 -20.66
N THR A 26 33.01 -19.27 -20.21
CA THR A 26 33.99 -18.27 -20.64
C THR A 26 34.42 -18.43 -22.10
N PRO A 27 34.46 -17.34 -22.89
CA PRO A 27 35.38 -17.23 -24.01
C PRO A 27 36.73 -16.64 -23.54
N ARG A 28 37.79 -17.40 -23.82
CA ARG A 28 39.20 -17.00 -23.72
C ARG A 28 39.49 -15.89 -24.74
N GLY A 29 40.14 -14.82 -24.32
CA GLY A 29 40.61 -13.77 -25.21
C GLY A 29 41.53 -12.81 -24.48
N VAL A 30 42.80 -13.20 -24.37
CA VAL A 30 43.92 -12.39 -23.89
C VAL A 30 44.16 -11.23 -24.85
N GLY A 31 44.17 -10.01 -24.33
CA GLY A 31 44.54 -8.79 -25.06
C GLY A 31 45.02 -7.73 -24.09
N SER A 32 46.31 -7.80 -23.74
CA SER A 32 47.00 -6.90 -22.82
C SER A 32 47.11 -5.46 -23.34
N LEU A 33 47.19 -4.54 -22.36
CA LEU A 33 47.84 -3.23 -22.42
C LEU A 33 47.20 -2.15 -23.30
N ARG A 34 46.63 -1.13 -22.66
CA ARG A 34 47.31 0.18 -22.48
C ARG A 34 46.81 0.90 -21.22
N LEU A 35 47.77 1.22 -20.36
CA LEU A 35 47.69 2.23 -19.31
C LEU A 35 47.25 3.57 -19.91
N GLY A 36 46.12 4.10 -19.44
CA GLY A 36 45.65 5.45 -19.75
C GLY A 36 45.02 6.04 -18.50
N LEU A 37 45.83 6.78 -17.74
CA LEU A 37 45.51 7.46 -16.50
C LEU A 37 44.65 8.72 -16.78
N LEU A 38 43.74 9.04 -15.86
CA LEU A 38 43.12 10.36 -15.60
C LEU A 38 42.04 10.87 -16.58
N SER A 39 40.78 10.90 -16.13
CA SER A 39 40.19 12.14 -15.58
C SER A 39 38.78 11.88 -15.04
N LEU A 40 38.63 12.18 -13.74
CA LEU A 40 37.37 12.30 -13.03
C LEU A 40 36.47 13.33 -13.74
N LEU A 41 35.21 12.99 -13.97
CA LEU A 41 34.10 13.93 -13.82
C LEU A 41 32.87 13.11 -13.40
N ALA A 42 32.83 12.81 -12.10
CA ALA A 42 31.64 12.34 -11.43
C ALA A 42 30.63 13.48 -11.37
N LEU A 43 29.74 13.57 -12.35
CA LEU A 43 28.46 14.25 -12.19
C LEU A 43 27.38 13.17 -12.09
N SER A 44 27.35 12.52 -10.93
CA SER A 44 26.20 11.74 -10.49
C SER A 44 25.06 12.71 -10.22
N GLY A 45 24.36 13.10 -11.27
CA GLY A 45 23.10 13.82 -11.17
C GLY A 45 22.10 12.90 -10.49
N SER A 46 21.93 13.06 -9.17
CA SER A 46 20.81 12.50 -8.43
C SER A 46 19.54 13.11 -8.99
N VAL A 47 18.93 12.44 -9.95
CA VAL A 47 17.52 12.66 -10.27
C VAL A 47 16.75 12.30 -9.01
N LEU A 48 16.24 13.31 -8.29
CA LEU A 48 15.13 13.10 -7.40
C LEU A 48 13.94 12.73 -8.29
N SER A 49 13.83 11.46 -8.66
CA SER A 49 12.54 10.87 -9.02
C SER A 49 11.73 10.87 -7.74
N GLY A 50 11.12 12.03 -7.43
CA GLY A 50 9.97 12.05 -6.56
C GLY A 50 8.91 11.23 -7.28
N CYS A 51 8.76 9.97 -6.90
CA CYS A 51 7.53 9.25 -7.17
C CYS A 51 6.43 10.11 -6.54
N ALA A 52 5.70 10.87 -7.36
CA ALA A 52 4.30 11.06 -7.04
C ALA A 52 3.76 9.65 -6.84
N ALA A 53 3.21 9.35 -5.66
CA ALA A 53 2.45 8.12 -5.53
C ALA A 53 1.36 8.23 -6.58
N ASP A 54 1.48 7.46 -7.65
CA ASP A 54 0.42 7.39 -8.64
C ASP A 54 -0.81 6.85 -7.90
N GLY A 55 -1.97 7.46 -8.12
CA GLY A 55 -3.23 7.06 -7.46
C GLY A 55 -3.60 5.58 -7.68
N THR A 56 -2.87 4.88 -8.56
CA THR A 56 -2.94 3.44 -8.79
C THR A 56 -2.92 2.62 -7.50
N GLY A 57 -2.07 2.97 -6.53
CA GLY A 57 -1.99 2.22 -5.27
C GLY A 57 -3.25 2.34 -4.40
N ALA A 58 -3.95 3.48 -4.47
CA ALA A 58 -5.20 3.68 -3.77
C ALA A 58 -6.34 2.91 -4.47
N ALA A 59 -6.40 2.98 -5.80
CA ALA A 59 -7.35 2.23 -6.60
C ALA A 59 -7.20 0.71 -6.39
N GLU A 60 -5.98 0.17 -6.44
CA GLU A 60 -5.68 -1.25 -6.22
C GLU A 60 -6.15 -1.74 -4.84
N ALA A 61 -5.95 -0.93 -3.79
CA ALA A 61 -6.38 -1.25 -2.44
C ALA A 61 -7.91 -1.23 -2.31
N ALA A 62 -8.58 -0.25 -2.93
CA ALA A 62 -10.03 -0.16 -2.94
C ALA A 62 -10.65 -1.34 -3.71
N GLU A 63 -10.14 -1.67 -4.89
CA GLU A 63 -10.60 -2.83 -5.66
C GLU A 63 -10.35 -4.15 -4.94
N ALA A 64 -9.23 -4.29 -4.21
CA ALA A 64 -8.97 -5.47 -3.40
C ALA A 64 -10.04 -5.64 -2.32
N PHE A 65 -10.41 -4.56 -1.62
CA PHE A 65 -11.49 -4.60 -0.65
C PHE A 65 -12.83 -4.98 -1.28
N GLN A 66 -13.19 -4.40 -2.42
CA GLN A 66 -14.44 -4.77 -3.10
C GLN A 66 -14.46 -6.24 -3.53
N ARG A 67 -13.32 -6.76 -4.03
CA ARG A 67 -13.20 -8.19 -4.36
C ARG A 67 -13.35 -9.08 -3.14
N ASP A 68 -12.73 -8.72 -2.02
CA ASP A 68 -12.80 -9.50 -0.77
C ASP A 68 -14.23 -9.51 -0.21
N VAL A 69 -14.90 -8.36 -0.19
CA VAL A 69 -16.31 -8.23 0.22
C VAL A 69 -17.24 -9.04 -0.69
N ALA A 70 -17.11 -8.89 -2.01
CA ALA A 70 -17.91 -9.65 -2.98
C ALA A 70 -17.64 -11.17 -2.90
N GLY A 71 -16.40 -11.56 -2.58
CA GLY A 71 -15.98 -12.94 -2.32
C GLY A 71 -16.36 -13.48 -0.95
N SER A 72 -16.98 -12.66 -0.10
CA SER A 72 -17.29 -12.98 1.31
C SER A 72 -16.08 -13.27 2.21
N ASP A 73 -14.88 -12.81 1.82
CA ASP A 73 -13.67 -12.88 2.64
C ASP A 73 -13.56 -11.64 3.54
N MET A 74 -14.39 -11.62 4.60
CA MET A 74 -14.43 -10.49 5.53
C MET A 74 -13.13 -10.33 6.32
N THR A 75 -12.36 -11.40 6.50
CA THR A 75 -11.06 -11.34 7.15
C THR A 75 -10.06 -10.57 6.28
N ALA A 76 -9.99 -10.88 4.97
CA ALA A 76 -9.17 -10.13 4.03
C ALA A 76 -9.62 -8.67 3.93
N ALA A 77 -10.93 -8.41 3.80
CA ALA A 77 -11.49 -7.07 3.75
C ALA A 77 -11.15 -6.24 5.02
N CYS A 78 -11.34 -6.81 6.21
CA CYS A 78 -10.98 -6.18 7.48
C CYS A 78 -9.47 -5.89 7.61
N SER A 79 -8.62 -6.67 6.94
CA SER A 79 -7.17 -6.46 6.95
C SER A 79 -6.75 -5.21 6.17
N LEU A 80 -7.56 -4.76 5.22
CA LEU A 80 -7.33 -3.55 4.40
C LEU A 80 -7.77 -2.26 5.10
N LEU A 81 -8.63 -2.37 6.12
CA LEU A 81 -9.03 -1.23 6.94
C LEU A 81 -7.82 -0.68 7.72
N GLN A 82 -7.81 0.63 7.90
CA GLN A 82 -6.94 1.29 8.87
C GLN A 82 -7.24 0.75 10.27
N SER A 83 -6.23 0.59 11.12
CA SER A 83 -6.38 0.01 12.46
C SER A 83 -7.52 0.65 13.27
N LYS A 84 -7.60 1.98 13.29
CA LYS A 84 -8.67 2.71 13.98
C LYS A 84 -10.05 2.37 13.40
N THR A 85 -10.18 2.39 12.08
CA THR A 85 -11.43 2.06 11.38
C THR A 85 -11.84 0.62 11.68
N ARG A 86 -10.92 -0.35 11.58
CA ARG A 86 -11.17 -1.76 11.93
C ARG A 86 -11.69 -1.93 13.35
N GLU A 87 -11.09 -1.25 14.30
CA GLU A 87 -11.53 -1.32 15.70
C GLU A 87 -12.89 -0.67 15.91
N GLU A 88 -13.17 0.45 15.24
CA GLU A 88 -14.47 1.12 15.30
C GLU A 88 -15.58 0.26 14.69
N THR A 89 -15.32 -0.35 13.53
CA THR A 89 -16.19 -1.35 12.90
C THR A 89 -16.44 -2.53 13.83
N ALA A 90 -15.41 -3.03 14.52
CA ALA A 90 -15.61 -4.13 15.47
C ALA A 90 -16.53 -3.73 16.64
N ARG A 91 -16.40 -2.50 17.16
CA ARG A 91 -17.20 -2.00 18.28
C ARG A 91 -18.67 -1.77 17.95
N THR A 92 -19.00 -1.49 16.69
CA THR A 92 -20.40 -1.31 16.29
C THR A 92 -21.13 -2.65 16.19
N SER A 93 -20.44 -3.80 16.11
CA SER A 93 -21.05 -5.13 16.02
C SER A 93 -21.47 -5.67 17.38
N ASP A 94 -22.66 -6.26 17.44
CA ASP A 94 -23.11 -7.05 18.61
C ASP A 94 -22.12 -8.18 18.94
N ALA A 95 -21.43 -8.73 17.93
CA ALA A 95 -20.45 -9.80 18.12
C ALA A 95 -19.04 -9.27 18.42
N GLY A 96 -18.81 -7.96 18.34
CA GLY A 96 -17.54 -7.33 18.70
C GLY A 96 -16.39 -7.58 17.73
N THR A 97 -16.65 -8.05 16.50
CA THR A 97 -15.62 -8.30 15.48
C THR A 97 -15.85 -7.46 14.23
N CYS A 98 -14.78 -7.16 13.50
CA CYS A 98 -14.88 -6.39 12.26
C CYS A 98 -15.64 -7.18 11.19
N GLU A 99 -15.33 -8.48 11.10
CA GLU A 99 -15.85 -9.39 10.08
C GLU A 99 -17.37 -9.52 10.18
N SER A 100 -17.88 -9.70 11.41
CA SER A 100 -19.31 -9.78 11.65
C SER A 100 -20.06 -8.50 11.32
N GLN A 101 -19.39 -7.35 11.45
CA GLN A 101 -19.99 -6.07 11.10
C GLN A 101 -20.00 -5.85 9.59
N LEU A 102 -18.91 -6.21 8.88
CA LEU A 102 -18.89 -6.18 7.41
C LEU A 102 -19.95 -7.10 6.81
N GLU A 103 -20.14 -8.30 7.37
CA GLU A 103 -21.18 -9.24 6.94
C GLU A 103 -22.60 -8.66 7.16
N LYS A 104 -22.82 -7.93 8.26
CA LYS A 104 -24.08 -7.25 8.56
C LYS A 104 -24.34 -6.02 7.70
N ALA A 105 -23.30 -5.24 7.40
CA ALA A 105 -23.39 -4.02 6.60
C ALA A 105 -23.92 -4.29 5.19
N LYS A 106 -23.76 -5.52 4.67
CA LYS A 106 -24.25 -5.94 3.35
C LYS A 106 -23.93 -4.90 2.28
N MET A 107 -22.64 -4.58 2.18
CA MET A 107 -22.10 -3.64 1.21
C MET A 107 -22.70 -3.90 -0.18
N PRO A 108 -23.13 -2.85 -0.89
CA PRO A 108 -23.56 -3.01 -2.27
C PRO A 108 -22.40 -3.51 -3.13
N ASP A 109 -22.73 -4.16 -4.25
CA ASP A 109 -21.74 -4.34 -5.31
C ASP A 109 -21.32 -2.95 -5.80
N ALA A 110 -20.05 -2.61 -5.65
CA ALA A 110 -19.53 -1.30 -6.00
C ALA A 110 -19.61 -1.01 -7.51
N GLY A 111 -19.63 -2.05 -8.35
CA GLY A 111 -19.62 -1.90 -9.80
C GLY A 111 -18.24 -1.49 -10.34
N ARG A 112 -18.22 -0.80 -11.49
CA ARG A 112 -16.96 -0.42 -12.14
C ARG A 112 -16.29 0.77 -11.44
N LEU A 113 -14.95 0.76 -11.44
CA LEU A 113 -14.14 1.91 -11.07
C LEU A 113 -14.39 3.09 -12.03
N LEU A 114 -14.70 4.26 -11.47
CA LEU A 114 -14.98 5.49 -12.21
C LEU A 114 -13.81 6.47 -12.15
N SER A 115 -13.31 6.75 -10.95
CA SER A 115 -12.29 7.77 -10.73
C SER A 115 -11.42 7.43 -9.52
N THR A 116 -10.25 8.04 -9.45
CA THR A 116 -9.39 8.00 -8.28
C THR A 116 -8.71 9.35 -8.14
N GLU A 117 -8.92 9.99 -7.00
CA GLU A 117 -8.34 11.29 -6.69
C GLU A 117 -7.49 11.18 -5.43
N GLN A 118 -6.27 11.71 -5.50
CA GLN A 118 -5.31 11.68 -4.41
C GLN A 118 -4.87 13.09 -4.03
N PHE A 119 -4.91 13.37 -2.73
CA PHE A 119 -4.51 14.62 -2.12
C PHE A 119 -3.46 14.33 -1.05
N GLY A 120 -2.18 14.40 -1.45
CA GLY A 120 -1.08 14.11 -0.55
C GLY A 120 -1.09 12.65 -0.08
N ARG A 121 -1.47 12.43 1.18
CA ARG A 121 -1.52 11.08 1.79
C ARG A 121 -2.94 10.54 1.90
N ASP A 122 -3.93 11.27 1.42
CA ASP A 122 -5.33 10.86 1.41
C ASP A 122 -5.78 10.66 -0.03
N ALA A 123 -6.75 9.76 -0.23
CA ALA A 123 -7.34 9.50 -1.53
C ALA A 123 -8.80 9.10 -1.38
N PHE A 124 -9.58 9.32 -2.43
CA PHE A 124 -10.87 8.68 -2.59
C PHE A 124 -10.95 8.00 -3.96
N VAL A 125 -11.68 6.88 -3.99
CA VAL A 125 -11.87 6.04 -5.16
C VAL A 125 -13.36 5.90 -5.37
N GLU A 126 -13.85 6.39 -6.50
CA GLU A 126 -15.27 6.32 -6.85
C GLU A 126 -15.53 5.11 -7.73
N PHE A 127 -16.53 4.33 -7.35
CA PHE A 127 -17.15 3.29 -8.15
C PHE A 127 -18.58 3.71 -8.52
N GLU A 128 -19.25 2.93 -9.37
CA GLU A 128 -20.63 3.21 -9.79
C GLU A 128 -21.62 3.31 -8.62
N HIS A 129 -21.39 2.54 -7.55
CA HIS A 129 -22.31 2.42 -6.41
C HIS A 129 -21.64 2.55 -5.03
N ASP A 130 -20.35 2.90 -5.00
CA ASP A 130 -19.60 3.08 -3.76
C ASP A 130 -18.53 4.18 -3.90
N THR A 131 -18.17 4.83 -2.81
CA THR A 131 -16.97 5.64 -2.69
C THR A 131 -16.13 5.10 -1.54
N VAL A 132 -14.85 4.86 -1.79
CA VAL A 132 -13.90 4.36 -0.79
C VAL A 132 -12.90 5.46 -0.47
N PHE A 133 -12.78 5.81 0.81
CA PHE A 133 -11.77 6.74 1.32
C PHE A 133 -10.57 5.97 1.86
N LEU A 134 -9.37 6.43 1.54
CA LEU A 134 -8.12 5.79 1.92
C LEU A 134 -7.10 6.81 2.42
N ALA A 135 -6.23 6.35 3.32
CA ALA A 135 -5.04 7.06 3.75
C ALA A 135 -3.80 6.19 3.56
N ALA A 136 -2.72 6.79 3.06
CA ALA A 136 -1.43 6.15 2.95
C ALA A 136 -0.85 5.86 4.34
N SER A 137 -0.22 4.71 4.49
CA SER A 137 0.50 4.30 5.70
C SER A 137 1.86 3.70 5.32
N ASN A 138 2.71 3.44 6.31
CA ASN A 138 3.97 2.71 6.09
C ASN A 138 3.75 1.28 5.56
N ALA A 139 2.54 0.74 5.75
CA ALA A 139 2.14 -0.58 5.29
C ALA A 139 1.26 -0.54 4.02
N GLY A 140 1.33 0.56 3.26
CA GLY A 140 0.51 0.81 2.06
C GLY A 140 -0.76 1.62 2.33
N TRP A 141 -1.63 1.70 1.33
CA TRP A 141 -2.94 2.36 1.44
C TRP A 141 -3.87 1.58 2.36
N ARG A 142 -4.61 2.30 3.21
CA ARG A 142 -5.54 1.75 4.18
C ARG A 142 -6.88 2.43 4.08
N ILE A 143 -7.95 1.65 4.11
CA ILE A 143 -9.31 2.15 4.00
C ILE A 143 -9.71 2.83 5.31
N THR A 144 -10.16 4.08 5.21
CA THR A 144 -10.66 4.90 6.30
C THR A 144 -12.18 5.01 6.28
N GLY A 145 -12.81 4.81 5.11
CA GLY A 145 -14.26 4.65 4.95
C GLY A 145 -14.62 3.89 3.67
N ALA A 146 -15.71 3.12 3.70
CA ALA A 146 -16.24 2.37 2.54
C ALA A 146 -17.77 2.21 2.64
N GLY A 147 -18.42 1.88 1.53
CA GLY A 147 -19.88 1.94 1.44
C GLY A 147 -20.36 3.39 1.57
N CYS A 148 -19.62 4.34 1.00
CA CYS A 148 -19.89 5.75 1.19
C CYS A 148 -20.75 6.33 0.06
N THR A 149 -21.84 6.97 0.43
CA THR A 149 -22.70 7.71 -0.51
C THR A 149 -22.65 9.21 -0.25
N PRO A 150 -22.61 10.05 -1.30
CA PRO A 150 -22.68 11.50 -1.15
C PRO A 150 -24.05 11.92 -0.61
N ASN A 151 -24.08 12.88 0.33
CA ASN A 151 -25.32 13.38 0.95
C ASN A 151 -25.74 14.78 0.46
N GLY A 152 -25.30 15.15 -0.75
CA GLY A 152 -25.43 16.51 -1.30
C GLY A 152 -24.08 17.22 -1.40
N GLU A 153 -24.05 18.39 -2.06
CA GLU A 153 -22.81 19.08 -2.42
C GLU A 153 -22.00 19.56 -1.20
N GLU A 154 -22.69 19.93 -0.11
CA GLU A 154 -22.07 20.52 1.09
C GLU A 154 -22.09 19.58 2.30
N ALA A 155 -22.70 18.40 2.19
CA ALA A 155 -22.84 17.45 3.29
C ALA A 155 -21.73 16.39 3.25
N PRO A 156 -21.22 15.94 4.42
CA PRO A 156 -20.26 14.86 4.47
C PRO A 156 -20.87 13.56 3.93
N TYR A 157 -20.04 12.67 3.41
CA TYR A 157 -20.47 11.33 3.02
C TYR A 157 -21.01 10.54 4.21
N THR A 158 -21.96 9.65 3.96
CA THR A 158 -22.40 8.63 4.92
C THR A 158 -21.80 7.31 4.46
N CYS A 159 -21.00 6.71 5.34
CA CYS A 159 -20.34 5.45 5.09
C CYS A 159 -20.94 4.34 5.93
N GLU A 160 -21.08 3.15 5.35
CA GLU A 160 -21.42 1.93 6.09
C GLU A 160 -20.31 1.53 7.06
N VAL A 161 -19.05 1.82 6.70
CA VAL A 161 -17.87 1.54 7.53
C VAL A 161 -16.98 2.77 7.58
N GLY A 162 -16.54 3.13 8.79
CA GLY A 162 -15.66 4.29 8.98
C GLY A 162 -16.36 5.61 8.67
N GLY A 163 -15.61 6.59 8.15
CA GLY A 163 -16.18 7.87 7.70
C GLY A 163 -16.70 8.78 8.81
N LYS A 164 -15.80 9.33 9.64
CA LYS A 164 -16.11 10.38 10.62
C LYS A 164 -14.96 11.34 10.85
#